data_AF-A0A099NUQ0-F1
#
_entry.id   AF-A0A099NUQ0-F1
#
_cell.length_a   1.000
_cell.length_b   1.000
_cell.length_c   1.000
_cell.angle_alpha   90.00
_cell.angle_beta   90.00
_cell.angle_gamma   90.00
#
_symmetry.space_group_name_H-M   'P 1'
#
loop_
_entity.id
_entity.type
_entity.pdbx_description
1 polymer ?
#
loop_
_entity_poly.entity_id
_entity_poly.type
_entity_poly.pdbx_seq_one_letter_code
_entity_poly.pdbx_strand_id
1 'polypeptide(L)'
;MDIVGTFSEVIIDPLNVCSYNVSPLALLQTVGYFSSKMADRKIELYSPEYYKTCAIGGFIACAPTHSSVLPLDLVKCRLQVDSSLYTSNWAGIRSIVKNEGLAKVFTGLPPTFIGYGLQGAFKYGGYEYFKKTYSDMIGKENVGVFLAASASAEFIADLFLCPFESMKVKYQTTIPPKKVVDLTKNLYSGLVPLWFRQIPYTMVKFTTYEKIVEAIYARLSKPKDEYTKLQQTGVSFLGGYIAGIFCATASHPAD
;
A
#
# COMPACT_ATOMS: atom_id res chain seq x y z
N MET A 1 19.92 13.76 14.19
CA MET A 1 20.03 12.31 13.99
C MET A 1 19.42 12.04 12.62
N ASP A 2 20.28 11.84 11.63
CA ASP A 2 19.95 11.96 10.21
C ASP A 2 19.05 10.81 9.73
N ILE A 3 17.78 11.14 9.49
CA ILE A 3 16.71 10.24 9.02
C ILE A 3 17.05 9.60 7.65
N VAL A 4 17.94 10.24 6.88
CA VAL A 4 18.48 9.68 5.62
C VAL A 4 19.40 8.48 5.90
N GLY A 5 20.14 8.49 7.03
CA GLY A 5 20.93 7.36 7.48
C GLY A 5 20.04 6.17 7.88
N THR A 6 18.91 6.43 8.55
CA THR A 6 17.93 5.40 8.90
C THR A 6 17.27 4.79 7.65
N PHE A 7 16.99 5.57 6.60
CA PHE A 7 16.48 5.03 5.33
C PHE A 7 17.51 4.16 4.59
N SER A 8 18.80 4.53 4.61
CA SER A 8 19.86 3.70 4.05
C SER A 8 20.09 2.41 4.85
N GLU A 9 20.02 2.46 6.18
CA GLU A 9 20.10 1.26 7.04
C GLU A 9 18.89 0.33 6.87
N VAL A 10 17.69 0.86 6.61
CA VAL A 10 16.46 0.09 6.34
C VAL A 10 16.52 -0.69 5.02
N ILE A 11 17.29 -0.19 4.02
CA ILE A 11 17.51 -0.88 2.73
C ILE A 11 18.62 -1.93 2.85
N ILE A 12 19.62 -1.70 3.72
CA ILE A 12 20.83 -2.52 3.81
C ILE A 12 20.67 -3.68 4.80
N ASP A 13 19.81 -3.57 5.82
CA ASP A 13 19.63 -4.65 6.80
C ASP A 13 18.19 -4.74 7.37
N PRO A 14 17.26 -5.48 6.71
CA PRO A 14 15.89 -5.66 7.19
C PRO A 14 15.79 -6.40 8.53
N LEU A 15 16.89 -6.95 9.06
CA LEU A 15 16.95 -7.69 10.32
C LEU A 15 16.99 -6.79 11.56
N ASN A 16 17.51 -5.55 11.46
CA ASN A 16 17.67 -4.68 12.63
C ASN A 16 16.37 -3.93 13.01
N VAL A 17 15.47 -3.71 12.05
CA VAL A 17 14.20 -2.98 12.26
C VAL A 17 13.20 -3.77 13.14
N CYS A 18 13.27 -5.10 13.13
CA CYS A 18 12.41 -5.99 13.92
C CYS A 18 12.80 -6.09 15.41
N SER A 19 13.99 -5.62 15.79
CA SER A 19 14.44 -5.58 17.20
C SER A 19 13.97 -4.32 17.94
N TYR A 20 13.56 -3.29 17.21
CA TYR A 20 13.01 -2.08 17.80
C TYR A 20 11.52 -2.25 18.04
N ASN A 21 11.12 -2.08 19.30
CA ASN A 21 9.73 -1.87 19.70
C ASN A 21 9.30 -0.47 19.20
N VAL A 22 9.22 -0.28 17.88
CA VAL A 22 8.91 1.03 17.26
C VAL A 22 7.46 1.35 17.58
N SER A 23 7.25 2.42 18.35
CA SER A 23 5.91 2.83 18.74
C SER A 23 5.12 3.28 17.50
N PRO A 24 3.81 2.97 17.41
CA PRO A 24 2.94 3.47 16.33
C PRO A 24 2.98 5.00 16.19
N LEU A 25 3.21 5.71 17.31
CA LEU A 25 3.39 7.15 17.37
C LEU A 25 4.63 7.66 16.62
N ALA A 26 5.76 6.95 16.68
CA ALA A 26 6.98 7.34 15.97
C ALA A 26 6.83 7.23 14.44
N LEU A 27 6.10 6.21 13.97
CA LEU A 27 5.79 6.03 12.55
C LEU A 27 4.83 7.12 12.05
N LEU A 28 3.83 7.49 12.85
CA LEU A 28 2.89 8.58 12.52
C LEU A 28 3.57 9.97 12.54
N GLN A 29 4.49 10.22 13.47
CA GLN A 29 5.27 11.46 13.50
C GLN A 29 6.20 11.60 12.29
N THR A 30 6.78 10.49 11.83
CA THR A 30 7.63 10.47 10.63
C THR A 30 6.82 10.83 9.38
N VAL A 31 5.59 10.32 9.27
CA VAL A 31 4.65 10.67 8.19
C VAL A 31 4.26 12.15 8.23
N GLY A 32 3.94 12.68 9.41
CA GLY A 32 3.58 14.10 9.57
C GLY A 32 4.72 15.05 9.20
N TYR A 33 5.96 14.72 9.58
CA TYR A 33 7.14 15.51 9.25
C TYR A 33 7.43 15.54 7.73
N PHE A 34 7.34 14.38 7.05
CA PHE A 34 7.52 14.31 5.59
C PHE A 34 6.44 15.06 4.82
N SER A 35 5.16 14.94 5.25
CA SER A 35 4.04 15.64 4.61
C SER A 35 4.18 17.16 4.68
N SER A 36 4.67 17.70 5.79
CA SER A 36 4.87 19.14 5.99
C SER A 36 5.94 19.72 5.05
N LYS A 37 7.00 18.96 4.78
CA LYS A 37 8.13 19.42 3.96
C LYS A 37 7.87 19.42 2.44
N MET A 38 6.80 18.77 1.98
CA MET A 38 6.44 18.65 0.56
C MET A 38 5.40 19.66 0.07
N ALA A 39 4.77 20.42 0.96
CA ALA A 39 3.55 21.16 0.65
C ALA A 39 3.70 22.39 -0.28
N ASP A 40 4.93 22.79 -0.66
CA ASP A 40 5.15 24.14 -1.22
C ASP A 40 6.03 24.23 -2.48
N ARG A 41 6.16 23.17 -3.28
CA ARG A 41 6.87 23.22 -4.58
C ARG A 41 5.91 22.96 -5.75
N LYS A 42 5.92 23.84 -6.76
CA LYS A 42 5.32 23.55 -8.07
C LYS A 42 6.24 22.57 -8.79
N ILE A 43 5.81 21.33 -8.95
CA ILE A 43 6.60 20.26 -9.57
C ILE A 43 6.16 20.13 -11.03
N GLU A 44 7.12 20.13 -11.95
CA GLU A 44 6.85 19.91 -13.37
C GLU A 44 6.39 18.47 -13.62
N LEU A 45 5.30 18.30 -14.38
CA LEU A 45 4.73 17.00 -14.72
C LEU A 45 5.75 16.14 -15.48
N TYR A 46 5.82 14.86 -15.15
CA TYR A 46 6.74 13.87 -15.76
C TYR A 46 8.25 14.14 -15.57
N SER A 47 8.60 15.04 -14.65
CA SER A 47 9.99 15.22 -14.20
C SER A 47 10.45 14.10 -13.25
N PRO A 48 11.78 13.89 -13.08
CA PRO A 48 12.29 12.98 -12.05
C PRO A 48 11.78 13.34 -10.64
N GLU A 49 11.57 14.63 -10.36
CA GLU A 49 11.01 15.10 -9.09
C GLU A 49 9.54 14.72 -8.93
N TYR A 50 8.77 14.71 -10.02
CA TYR A 50 7.38 14.24 -10.04
C TYR A 50 7.28 12.76 -9.67
N TYR A 51 8.04 11.89 -10.34
CA TYR A 51 8.01 10.46 -10.04
C TYR A 51 8.44 10.16 -8.61
N LYS A 52 9.46 10.87 -8.11
CA LYS A 52 9.89 10.77 -6.71
C LYS A 52 8.80 11.19 -5.73
N THR A 53 8.07 12.26 -6.05
CA THR A 53 6.98 12.74 -5.20
C THR A 53 5.80 11.77 -5.20
N CYS A 54 5.46 11.18 -6.35
CA CYS A 54 4.45 10.11 -6.45
C CYS A 54 4.87 8.86 -5.65
N ALA A 55 6.15 8.49 -5.68
CA ALA A 55 6.67 7.38 -4.90
C ALA A 55 6.60 7.66 -3.39
N ILE A 56 7.03 8.84 -2.94
CA ILE A 56 6.98 9.18 -1.51
C ILE A 56 5.52 9.35 -1.04
N GLY A 57 4.67 9.98 -1.85
CA GLY A 57 3.24 10.06 -1.60
C GLY A 57 2.59 8.68 -1.50
N GLY A 58 2.97 7.75 -2.38
CA GLY A 58 2.55 6.35 -2.34
C GLY A 58 2.96 5.66 -1.05
N PHE A 59 4.22 5.83 -0.60
CA PHE A 59 4.70 5.29 0.67
C PHE A 59 3.89 5.82 1.86
N ILE A 60 3.75 7.15 1.92
CA ILE A 60 3.07 7.84 3.02
C ILE A 60 1.58 7.53 3.07
N ALA A 61 0.94 7.28 1.93
CA ALA A 61 -0.45 6.86 1.87
C ALA A 61 -0.62 5.38 2.25
N CYS A 62 0.19 4.48 1.69
CA CYS A 62 0.02 3.05 1.87
C CYS A 62 0.47 2.55 3.24
N ALA A 63 1.65 2.95 3.73
CA ALA A 63 2.21 2.40 4.97
C ALA A 63 1.28 2.59 6.19
N PRO A 64 0.72 3.79 6.45
CA PRO A 64 -0.20 3.99 7.57
C PRO A 64 -1.56 3.36 7.35
N THR A 65 -2.07 3.36 6.12
CA THR A 65 -3.38 2.77 5.79
C THR A 65 -3.37 1.26 6.02
N HIS A 66 -2.31 0.56 5.59
CA HIS A 66 -2.18 -0.87 5.86
C HIS A 66 -1.87 -1.17 7.33
N SER A 67 -1.14 -0.28 8.00
CA SER A 67 -0.85 -0.43 9.43
C SER A 67 -2.08 -0.23 10.31
N SER A 68 -3.03 0.62 9.91
CA SER A 68 -4.24 0.89 10.69
C SER A 68 -5.25 -0.26 10.63
N VAL A 69 -5.23 -1.05 9.55
CA VAL A 69 -6.11 -2.23 9.37
C VAL A 69 -5.53 -3.53 9.92
N LEU A 70 -4.28 -3.51 10.43
CA LEU A 70 -3.64 -4.65 11.09
C LEU A 70 -4.48 -5.38 12.16
N PRO A 71 -5.27 -4.69 13.01
CA PRO A 71 -6.16 -5.36 13.95
C PRO A 71 -7.12 -6.36 13.28
N LEU A 72 -7.63 -6.01 12.10
CA LEU A 72 -8.54 -6.85 11.33
C LEU A 72 -7.76 -7.94 10.60
N ASP A 73 -6.61 -7.62 10.02
CA ASP A 73 -5.74 -8.59 9.35
C ASP A 73 -5.29 -9.70 10.31
N LEU A 74 -4.95 -9.34 11.55
CA LEU A 74 -4.55 -10.30 12.57
C LEU A 74 -5.68 -11.30 12.89
N VAL A 75 -6.92 -10.81 13.00
CA VAL A 75 -8.08 -11.70 13.24
C VAL A 75 -8.36 -12.56 12.01
N LYS A 76 -8.28 -12.00 10.79
CA LYS A 76 -8.44 -12.74 9.53
C LYS A 76 -7.42 -13.88 9.44
N CYS A 77 -6.14 -13.61 9.65
CA CYS A 77 -5.08 -14.61 9.58
C CYS A 77 -5.23 -15.71 10.63
N ARG A 78 -5.64 -15.38 11.87
CA ARG A 78 -5.88 -16.40 12.90
C ARG A 78 -7.09 -17.27 12.57
N LEU A 79 -8.17 -16.70 12.05
CA LEU A 79 -9.35 -17.45 11.59
C LEU A 79 -9.06 -18.34 10.37
N GLN A 80 -8.14 -17.93 9.49
CA GLN A 80 -7.68 -18.75 8.38
C GLN A 80 -6.88 -19.98 8.83
N VAL A 81 -6.24 -19.92 10.00
CA VAL A 81 -5.53 -21.06 10.59
C VAL A 81 -6.49 -21.95 11.38
N ASP A 82 -7.36 -21.35 12.18
CA ASP A 82 -8.38 -22.04 12.96
C ASP A 82 -9.68 -21.22 13.00
N SER A 83 -10.67 -21.69 12.24
CA SER A 83 -11.96 -21.04 12.08
C SER A 83 -12.82 -21.06 13.34
N SER A 84 -12.47 -21.87 14.35
CA SER A 84 -13.24 -22.00 15.59
C SER A 84 -12.85 -21.01 16.69
N LEU A 85 -11.78 -20.23 16.49
CA LEU A 85 -11.21 -19.34 17.52
C LEU A 85 -12.13 -18.18 17.90
N TYR A 86 -12.84 -17.57 16.94
CA TYR A 86 -13.66 -16.39 17.18
C TYR A 86 -14.98 -16.44 16.42
N THR A 87 -16.04 -15.97 17.05
CA THR A 87 -17.39 -15.90 16.46
C THR A 87 -17.60 -14.66 15.57
N SER A 88 -16.80 -13.61 15.76
CA SER A 88 -16.85 -12.39 14.96
C SER A 88 -15.52 -11.63 15.01
N ASN A 89 -15.29 -10.76 14.03
CA ASN A 89 -14.08 -9.91 13.98
C ASN A 89 -13.90 -9.08 15.27
N TRP A 90 -14.99 -8.50 15.77
CA TRP A 90 -14.96 -7.70 17.00
C TRP A 90 -14.72 -8.55 18.25
N ALA A 91 -15.32 -9.75 18.32
CA ALA A 91 -15.03 -10.70 19.39
C ALA A 91 -13.56 -11.13 19.37
N GLY A 92 -12.97 -11.31 18.18
CA GLY A 92 -11.56 -11.61 18.00
C GLY A 92 -10.66 -10.50 18.54
N ILE A 93 -10.85 -9.25 18.09
CA ILE A 93 -10.07 -8.10 18.58
C ILE A 93 -10.20 -7.98 20.10
N ARG A 94 -11.44 -8.05 20.63
CA ARG A 94 -11.68 -7.92 22.07
C ARG A 94 -11.02 -9.04 22.88
N SER A 95 -11.05 -10.28 22.37
CA SER A 95 -10.39 -11.43 23.00
C SER A 95 -8.88 -11.24 23.07
N ILE A 96 -8.26 -10.80 21.96
CA ILE A 96 -6.81 -10.53 21.89
C ILE A 96 -6.43 -9.42 22.87
N VAL A 97 -7.17 -8.30 22.89
CA VAL A 97 -6.90 -7.21 23.84
C VAL A 97 -6.98 -7.69 25.28
N LYS A 98 -7.99 -8.51 25.62
CA LYS A 98 -8.20 -8.99 26.99
C LYS A 98 -7.14 -10.01 27.43
N ASN A 99 -6.74 -10.92 26.54
CA ASN A 99 -5.91 -12.07 26.89
C ASN A 99 -4.40 -11.86 26.61
N GLU A 100 -4.07 -11.07 25.59
CA GLU A 100 -2.68 -10.87 25.11
C GLU A 100 -2.21 -9.40 25.21
N GLY A 101 -3.15 -8.47 25.38
CA GLY A 101 -2.89 -7.03 25.53
C GLY A 101 -3.00 -6.23 24.23
N LEU A 102 -3.17 -4.91 24.38
CA LEU A 102 -3.43 -4.00 23.26
C LEU A 102 -2.31 -3.97 22.21
N ALA A 103 -1.05 -4.06 22.64
CA ALA A 103 0.10 -4.06 21.73
C ALA A 103 0.11 -5.27 20.77
N LYS A 104 -0.46 -6.40 21.19
CA LYS A 104 -0.49 -7.63 20.39
C LYS A 104 -1.48 -7.55 19.22
N VAL A 105 -2.42 -6.62 19.25
CA VAL A 105 -3.34 -6.36 18.13
C VAL A 105 -2.59 -5.84 16.90
N PHE A 106 -1.43 -5.20 17.08
CA PHE A 106 -0.56 -4.71 16.01
C PHE A 106 0.61 -5.67 15.71
N THR A 107 0.44 -6.97 15.95
CA THR A 107 1.45 -7.98 15.60
C THR A 107 1.70 -7.97 14.09
N GLY A 108 2.97 -7.84 13.68
CA GLY A 108 3.35 -7.71 12.27
C GLY A 108 3.41 -6.27 11.75
N LEU A 109 3.39 -5.26 12.64
CA LEU A 109 3.48 -3.84 12.25
C LEU A 109 4.72 -3.49 11.43
N PRO A 110 5.97 -3.84 11.83
CA PRO A 110 7.16 -3.49 11.03
C PRO A 110 7.15 -4.04 9.59
N PRO A 111 6.91 -5.34 9.35
CA PRO A 111 6.88 -5.84 7.97
C PRO A 111 5.72 -5.25 7.16
N THR A 112 4.59 -4.94 7.80
CA THR A 112 3.45 -4.31 7.11
C THR A 112 3.75 -2.88 6.72
N PHE A 113 4.26 -2.06 7.65
CA PHE A 113 4.56 -0.66 7.38
C PHE A 113 5.60 -0.51 6.26
N ILE A 114 6.68 -1.28 6.33
CA ILE A 114 7.77 -1.19 5.36
C ILE A 114 7.37 -1.83 4.03
N GLY A 115 6.81 -3.04 4.06
CA GLY A 115 6.42 -3.77 2.86
C GLY A 115 5.40 -3.03 2.02
N TYR A 116 4.26 -2.64 2.62
CA TYR A 116 3.23 -1.89 1.91
C TYR A 116 3.63 -0.44 1.60
N GLY A 117 4.52 0.14 2.39
CA GLY A 117 5.13 1.44 2.06
C GLY A 117 5.96 1.37 0.78
N LEU A 118 6.88 0.40 0.69
CA LEU A 118 7.71 0.19 -0.50
C LEU A 118 6.86 -0.20 -1.70
N GLN A 119 5.91 -1.11 -1.54
CA GLN A 119 4.95 -1.45 -2.59
C GLN A 119 4.22 -0.20 -3.08
N GLY A 120 3.69 0.62 -2.16
CA GLY A 120 3.04 1.89 -2.50
C GLY A 120 3.95 2.83 -3.29
N ALA A 121 5.22 2.96 -2.87
CA ALA A 121 6.18 3.81 -3.55
C ALA A 121 6.44 3.37 -5.00
N PHE A 122 6.76 2.10 -5.21
CA PHE A 122 7.03 1.56 -6.54
C PHE A 122 5.78 1.50 -7.40
N LYS A 123 4.61 1.21 -6.83
CA LYS A 123 3.34 1.18 -7.53
C LYS A 123 2.95 2.56 -8.06
N TYR A 124 2.87 3.57 -7.20
CA TYR A 124 2.40 4.90 -7.62
C TYR A 124 3.46 5.69 -8.39
N GLY A 125 4.74 5.58 -8.01
CA GLY A 125 5.83 6.20 -8.77
C GLY A 125 6.07 5.51 -10.12
N GLY A 126 6.05 4.17 -10.13
CA GLY A 126 6.22 3.38 -11.34
C GLY A 126 5.04 3.50 -12.31
N TYR A 127 3.80 3.57 -11.80
CA TYR A 127 2.61 3.78 -12.64
C TYR A 127 2.73 5.05 -13.48
N GLU A 128 3.09 6.18 -12.89
CA GLU A 128 3.25 7.43 -13.62
C GLU A 128 4.39 7.37 -14.64
N TYR A 129 5.51 6.72 -14.28
CA TYR A 129 6.63 6.51 -15.20
C TYR A 129 6.23 5.68 -16.42
N PHE A 130 5.67 4.48 -16.19
CA PHE A 130 5.27 3.58 -17.27
C PHE A 130 4.11 4.14 -18.10
N LYS A 131 3.15 4.83 -17.47
CA LYS A 131 2.06 5.51 -18.16
C LYS A 131 2.62 6.51 -19.15
N LYS A 132 3.56 7.35 -18.75
CA LYS A 132 4.20 8.31 -19.65
C LYS A 132 4.95 7.63 -20.78
N THR A 133 5.80 6.64 -20.46
CA THR A 133 6.59 5.91 -21.47
C THR A 133 5.69 5.24 -22.51
N TYR A 134 4.64 4.53 -22.09
CA TYR A 134 3.74 3.83 -23.01
C TYR A 134 2.82 4.79 -23.78
N SER A 135 2.37 5.87 -23.15
CA SER A 135 1.62 6.94 -23.84
C SER A 135 2.45 7.60 -24.94
N ASP A 136 3.74 7.87 -24.69
CA ASP A 136 4.63 8.48 -25.69
C ASP A 136 4.94 7.54 -26.85
N MET A 137 5.02 6.23 -26.60
CA MET A 137 5.21 5.21 -27.65
C MET A 137 3.97 5.04 -28.55
N ILE A 138 2.77 5.08 -27.97
CA ILE A 138 1.51 4.82 -28.69
C ILE A 138 0.89 6.13 -29.23
N GLY A 139 1.30 7.28 -28.70
CA GLY A 139 0.79 8.60 -29.05
C GLY A 139 -0.64 8.88 -28.56
N LYS A 140 -1.23 8.01 -27.73
CA LYS A 140 -2.59 8.15 -27.19
C LYS A 140 -2.70 7.53 -25.79
N GLU A 141 -3.39 8.22 -24.88
CA GLU A 141 -3.76 7.70 -23.57
C GLU A 141 -5.02 6.82 -23.71
N ASN A 142 -4.81 5.51 -23.80
CA ASN A 142 -5.89 4.53 -23.93
C ASN A 142 -5.94 3.62 -22.70
N VAL A 143 -7.07 2.92 -22.51
CA VAL A 143 -7.23 1.91 -21.46
C VAL A 143 -6.09 0.89 -21.46
N GLY A 144 -5.62 0.46 -22.65
CA GLY A 144 -4.48 -0.44 -22.77
C GLY A 144 -3.18 0.09 -22.16
N VAL A 145 -2.95 1.41 -22.23
CA VAL A 145 -1.79 2.05 -21.59
C VAL A 145 -1.92 2.00 -20.07
N PHE A 146 -3.09 2.33 -19.52
CA PHE A 146 -3.32 2.28 -18.08
C PHE A 146 -3.16 0.85 -17.53
N LEU A 147 -3.67 -0.15 -18.26
CA LEU A 147 -3.53 -1.56 -17.92
C LEU A 147 -2.05 -2.01 -17.97
N ALA A 148 -1.34 -1.71 -19.05
CA ALA A 148 0.07 -2.08 -19.18
C ALA A 148 0.95 -1.37 -18.14
N ALA A 149 0.75 -0.07 -17.92
CA ALA A 149 1.51 0.72 -16.97
C ALA A 149 1.32 0.23 -15.53
N SER A 150 0.06 -0.03 -15.15
CA SER A 150 -0.27 -0.54 -13.81
C SER A 150 0.24 -1.96 -13.59
N ALA A 151 0.17 -2.85 -14.59
CA ALA A 151 0.71 -4.20 -14.50
C ALA A 151 2.24 -4.21 -14.34
N SER A 152 2.96 -3.42 -15.15
CA SER A 152 4.42 -3.30 -15.05
C SER A 152 4.87 -2.70 -13.71
N ALA A 153 4.15 -1.69 -13.22
CA ALA A 153 4.44 -1.09 -11.92
C ALA A 153 4.23 -2.07 -10.76
N GLU A 154 3.11 -2.80 -10.76
CA GLU A 154 2.80 -3.76 -9.71
C GLU A 154 3.75 -4.95 -9.72
N PHE A 155 4.11 -5.46 -10.89
CA PHE A 155 5.05 -6.58 -11.02
C PHE A 155 6.37 -6.30 -10.29
N ILE A 156 6.91 -5.07 -10.44
CA ILE A 156 8.13 -4.63 -9.77
C ILE A 156 7.87 -4.37 -8.28
N ALA A 157 6.75 -3.72 -7.94
CA ALA A 157 6.38 -3.44 -6.55
C ALA A 157 6.26 -4.72 -5.71
N ASP A 158 5.72 -5.79 -6.29
CA ASP A 158 5.53 -7.08 -5.63
C ASP A 158 6.84 -7.80 -5.32
N LEU A 159 7.92 -7.55 -6.07
CA LEU A 159 9.25 -8.06 -5.74
C LEU A 159 9.72 -7.51 -4.38
N PHE A 160 9.44 -6.24 -4.11
CA PHE A 160 9.76 -5.62 -2.82
C PHE A 160 8.78 -6.01 -1.73
N LEU A 161 7.49 -6.19 -2.05
CA LEU A 161 6.47 -6.56 -1.06
C LEU A 161 6.60 -8.01 -0.58
N CYS A 162 6.87 -8.95 -1.49
CA CYS A 162 6.81 -10.39 -1.24
C CYS A 162 7.57 -10.85 0.03
N PRO A 163 8.83 -10.45 0.28
CA PRO A 163 9.51 -10.85 1.50
C PRO A 163 8.81 -10.34 2.77
N PHE A 164 8.30 -9.11 2.75
CA PHE A 164 7.62 -8.54 3.91
C PHE A 164 6.23 -9.13 4.14
N GLU A 165 5.50 -9.45 3.07
CA GLU A 165 4.22 -10.16 3.17
C GLU A 165 4.42 -11.57 3.75
N SER A 166 5.43 -12.30 3.28
CA SER A 166 5.81 -13.61 3.84
C SER A 166 6.16 -13.52 5.33
N MET A 167 6.90 -12.49 5.75
CA MET A 167 7.21 -12.24 7.16
C MET A 167 5.94 -11.88 7.97
N LYS A 168 5.08 -10.99 7.46
CA LYS A 168 3.82 -10.60 8.08
C LYS A 168 2.94 -11.82 8.37
N VAL A 169 2.73 -12.69 7.38
CA VAL A 169 1.89 -13.88 7.53
C VAL A 169 2.45 -14.79 8.62
N LYS A 170 3.77 -15.07 8.63
CA LYS A 170 4.41 -15.87 9.70
C LYS A 170 4.22 -15.27 11.09
N TYR A 171 4.30 -13.95 11.22
CA TYR A 171 4.04 -13.25 12.48
C TYR A 171 2.58 -13.38 12.95
N GLN A 172 1.62 -13.36 12.02
CA GLN A 172 0.20 -13.34 12.34
C GLN A 172 -0.40 -14.74 12.57
N THR A 173 0.17 -15.79 11.95
CA THR A 173 -0.35 -17.17 12.02
C THR A 173 0.27 -18.03 13.14
N THR A 174 1.35 -17.60 13.79
CA THR A 174 2.00 -18.39 14.84
C THR A 174 1.25 -18.28 16.19
N ILE A 175 0.58 -19.37 16.61
CA ILE A 175 -0.13 -19.50 17.90
C ILE A 175 0.42 -20.74 18.66
N PRO A 176 0.97 -20.63 19.90
CA PRO A 176 1.38 -19.45 20.65
C PRO A 176 2.66 -18.81 20.08
N PRO A 177 2.97 -17.53 20.42
CA PRO A 177 4.10 -16.79 19.86
C PRO A 177 5.45 -17.35 20.35
N LYS A 178 5.89 -18.49 19.80
CA LYS A 178 7.27 -18.95 19.94
C LYS A 178 8.18 -18.04 19.12
N LYS A 179 9.43 -17.86 19.57
CA LYS A 179 10.47 -17.15 18.80
C LYS A 179 10.47 -17.74 17.40
N VAL A 180 10.18 -16.91 16.41
CA VAL A 180 9.96 -17.36 15.04
C VAL A 180 11.33 -17.63 14.40
N VAL A 181 11.88 -18.80 14.72
CA VAL A 181 13.11 -19.34 14.13
C VAL A 181 12.72 -19.77 12.72
N ASP A 182 13.37 -19.23 11.68
CA ASP A 182 13.05 -19.39 10.24
C ASP A 182 12.15 -18.34 9.57
N LEU A 183 12.21 -17.07 10.02
CA LEU A 183 11.53 -15.96 9.34
C LEU A 183 11.97 -15.78 7.88
N THR A 184 13.25 -16.03 7.58
CA THR A 184 13.90 -15.70 6.31
C THR A 184 13.90 -16.83 5.29
N LYS A 185 13.44 -18.04 5.65
CA LYS A 185 13.33 -19.14 4.70
C LYS A 185 12.10 -18.96 3.80
N ASN A 186 12.26 -19.19 2.50
CA ASN A 186 11.18 -19.17 1.50
C ASN A 186 10.41 -17.84 1.39
N LEU A 187 11.10 -16.70 1.42
CA LEU A 187 10.46 -15.37 1.34
C LEU A 187 9.75 -15.09 0.00
N TYR A 188 10.18 -15.73 -1.08
CA TYR A 188 9.61 -15.56 -2.43
C TYR A 188 8.70 -16.70 -2.88
N SER A 189 8.43 -17.71 -2.05
CA SER A 189 7.60 -18.86 -2.46
C SER A 189 6.14 -18.47 -2.74
N GLY A 190 5.69 -17.32 -2.21
CA GLY A 190 4.37 -16.76 -2.46
C GLY A 190 4.29 -15.76 -3.61
N LEU A 191 5.39 -15.50 -4.34
CA LEU A 191 5.44 -14.44 -5.35
C LEU A 191 4.48 -14.67 -6.53
N VAL A 192 4.39 -15.91 -7.02
CA VAL A 192 3.51 -16.23 -8.14
C VAL A 192 2.02 -16.06 -7.75
N PRO A 193 1.53 -16.65 -6.63
CA PRO A 193 0.20 -16.34 -6.13
C PRO A 193 -0.03 -14.84 -5.87
N LEU A 194 0.99 -14.12 -5.39
CA LEU A 194 0.91 -12.68 -5.14
C LEU A 194 0.63 -11.92 -6.44
N TRP A 195 1.38 -12.19 -7.53
CA TRP A 195 1.14 -11.56 -8.82
C TRP A 195 -0.25 -11.83 -9.39
N PHE A 196 -0.71 -13.08 -9.34
CA PHE A 196 -2.05 -13.43 -9.84
C PHE A 196 -3.18 -12.72 -9.08
N ARG A 197 -2.95 -12.38 -7.81
CA ARG A 197 -3.91 -11.63 -7.00
C ARG A 197 -3.77 -10.11 -7.21
N GLN A 198 -2.54 -9.62 -7.16
CA GLN A 198 -2.26 -8.20 -7.00
C GLN A 198 -2.25 -7.45 -8.34
N ILE A 199 -1.73 -8.05 -9.42
CA ILE A 199 -1.69 -7.42 -10.75
C ILE A 199 -3.11 -7.17 -11.29
N PRO A 200 -4.04 -8.14 -11.33
CA PRO A 200 -5.39 -7.87 -11.82
C PRO A 200 -6.13 -6.85 -10.97
N TYR A 201 -5.98 -6.93 -9.65
CA TYR A 201 -6.57 -5.96 -8.72
C TYR A 201 -6.07 -4.53 -9.02
N THR A 202 -4.77 -4.36 -9.18
CA THR A 202 -4.17 -3.05 -9.47
C THR A 202 -4.58 -2.52 -10.86
N MET A 203 -4.65 -3.39 -11.87
CA MET A 203 -5.12 -3.03 -13.22
C MET A 203 -6.54 -2.47 -13.21
N VAL A 204 -7.47 -3.15 -12.53
CA VAL A 204 -8.85 -2.69 -12.38
C VAL A 204 -8.89 -1.38 -11.59
N LYS A 205 -8.16 -1.29 -10.48
CA LYS A 205 -8.13 -0.11 -9.61
C LYS A 205 -7.70 1.16 -10.36
N PHE A 206 -6.55 1.15 -11.04
CA PHE A 206 -6.05 2.33 -11.75
C PHE A 206 -6.91 2.69 -12.95
N THR A 207 -7.31 1.72 -13.76
CA THR A 207 -8.15 1.98 -14.94
C THR A 207 -9.50 2.58 -14.55
N THR A 208 -10.13 2.01 -13.51
CA THR A 208 -11.42 2.50 -13.03
C THR A 208 -11.28 3.89 -12.40
N TYR A 209 -10.21 4.13 -11.65
CA TYR A 209 -9.91 5.45 -11.09
C TYR A 209 -9.77 6.52 -12.18
N GLU A 210 -8.93 6.30 -13.19
CA GLU A 210 -8.72 7.25 -14.29
C GLU A 210 -10.04 7.54 -15.02
N LYS A 211 -10.82 6.50 -15.33
CA LYS A 211 -12.10 6.65 -16.05
C LYS A 211 -13.16 7.37 -15.23
N ILE A 212 -13.24 7.11 -13.93
CA ILE A 212 -14.18 7.82 -13.05
C ILE A 212 -13.76 9.28 -12.89
N VAL A 213 -12.47 9.55 -12.69
CA VAL A 213 -11.96 10.92 -12.59
C VAL A 213 -12.21 11.68 -13.89
N GLU A 214 -11.91 11.10 -15.04
CA GLU A 214 -12.27 11.65 -16.37
C GLU A 214 -13.77 11.93 -16.47
N ALA A 215 -14.63 10.99 -16.09
CA ALA A 215 -16.08 11.15 -16.15
C ALA A 215 -16.61 12.25 -15.21
N ILE A 216 -16.04 12.37 -14.01
CA ILE A 216 -16.39 13.45 -13.07
C ILE A 216 -15.98 14.79 -13.68
N TYR A 217 -14.75 14.91 -14.19
CA TYR A 217 -14.29 16.16 -14.81
C TYR A 217 -15.02 16.49 -16.12
N ALA A 218 -15.48 15.51 -16.89
CA ALA A 218 -16.30 15.74 -18.08
C ALA A 218 -17.70 16.30 -17.76
N ARG A 219 -18.24 15.98 -16.58
CA ARG A 219 -19.50 16.55 -16.07
C ARG A 219 -19.32 17.91 -15.39
N LEU A 220 -18.07 18.26 -15.07
CA LEU A 220 -17.71 19.53 -14.48
C LEU A 220 -17.42 20.54 -15.61
N SER A 221 -17.97 21.74 -15.49
CA SER A 221 -17.98 22.74 -16.57
C SER A 221 -16.70 23.57 -16.71
N LYS A 222 -15.69 23.36 -15.84
CA LYS A 222 -14.42 24.10 -15.86
C LYS A 222 -13.22 23.17 -16.11
N PRO A 223 -12.14 23.65 -16.73
CA PRO A 223 -10.90 22.89 -16.82
C PRO A 223 -10.29 22.62 -15.43
N LYS A 224 -9.53 21.51 -15.31
CA LYS A 224 -8.95 21.02 -14.04
C LYS A 224 -8.18 22.12 -13.28
N ASP A 225 -7.50 23.00 -14.00
CA ASP A 225 -6.60 24.03 -13.46
C ASP A 225 -7.32 25.23 -12.82
N GLU A 226 -8.63 25.40 -13.07
CA GLU A 226 -9.44 26.47 -12.48
C GLU A 226 -10.07 26.07 -11.14
N TYR A 227 -10.00 24.78 -10.77
CA TYR A 227 -10.52 24.30 -9.49
C TYR A 227 -9.54 24.53 -8.36
N THR A 228 -10.06 24.80 -7.16
CA THR A 228 -9.24 24.89 -5.95
C THR A 228 -8.57 23.54 -5.63
N LYS A 229 -7.40 23.56 -4.99
CA LYS A 229 -6.69 22.33 -4.55
C LYS A 229 -7.57 21.40 -3.71
N LEU A 230 -8.49 21.96 -2.92
CA LEU A 230 -9.43 21.20 -2.12
C LEU A 230 -10.49 20.50 -2.98
N GLN A 231 -11.00 21.17 -4.02
CA GLN A 231 -11.94 20.56 -4.97
C GLN A 231 -11.26 19.46 -5.80
N GLN A 232 -10.02 19.67 -6.26
CA GLN A 232 -9.26 18.64 -6.97
C GLN A 232 -9.02 17.41 -6.09
N THR A 233 -8.61 17.61 -4.83
CA THR A 233 -8.47 16.52 -3.84
C THR A 233 -9.81 15.83 -3.57
N GLY A 234 -10.90 16.57 -3.49
CA GLY A 234 -12.25 16.02 -3.31
C GLY A 234 -12.70 15.14 -4.47
N VAL A 235 -12.41 15.54 -5.71
CA VAL A 235 -12.67 14.72 -6.91
C VAL A 235 -11.82 13.44 -6.88
N SER A 236 -10.54 13.53 -6.53
CA SER A 236 -9.67 12.36 -6.39
C SER A 236 -10.16 11.41 -5.29
N PHE A 237 -10.64 11.93 -4.16
CA PHE A 237 -11.21 11.13 -3.08
C PHE A 237 -12.48 10.39 -3.52
N LEU A 238 -13.42 11.11 -4.14
CA LEU A 238 -14.67 10.51 -4.65
C LEU A 238 -14.39 9.49 -5.75
N GLY A 239 -13.49 9.80 -6.68
CA GLY A 239 -13.06 8.89 -7.72
C GLY A 239 -12.44 7.62 -7.14
N GLY A 240 -11.58 7.76 -6.13
CA GLY A 240 -10.99 6.65 -5.39
C GLY A 240 -12.03 5.80 -4.65
N TYR A 241 -13.03 6.42 -4.02
CA TYR A 241 -14.09 5.72 -3.29
C TYR A 241 -14.97 4.88 -4.23
N ILE A 242 -15.45 5.47 -5.33
CA ILE A 242 -16.29 4.76 -6.31
C ILE A 242 -15.48 3.67 -7.01
N ALA A 243 -14.22 3.95 -7.37
CA ALA A 243 -13.31 2.95 -7.94
C ALA A 243 -13.07 1.79 -6.96
N GLY A 244 -12.97 2.07 -5.66
CA GLY A 244 -12.83 1.06 -4.61
C GLY A 244 -14.02 0.12 -4.53
N ILE A 245 -15.26 0.65 -4.59
CA ILE A 245 -16.49 -0.15 -4.60
C ILE A 245 -16.51 -1.06 -5.83
N PHE A 246 -16.22 -0.51 -7.01
CA PHE A 246 -16.19 -1.29 -8.24
C PHE A 246 -15.12 -2.38 -8.20
N CYS A 247 -13.93 -2.04 -7.72
CA CYS A 247 -12.82 -2.99 -7.55
C CYS A 247 -13.22 -4.13 -6.61
N ALA A 248 -13.84 -3.84 -5.46
CA ALA A 248 -14.31 -4.85 -4.52
C ALA A 248 -15.35 -5.80 -5.16
N THR A 249 -16.29 -5.26 -5.95
CA THR A 249 -17.25 -6.12 -6.68
C THR A 249 -16.59 -7.00 -7.73
N ALA A 250 -15.56 -6.50 -8.41
CA ALA A 250 -14.84 -7.25 -9.44
C ALA A 250 -13.87 -8.27 -8.85
N SER A 251 -13.32 -8.02 -7.65
CA SER A 251 -12.30 -8.86 -7.02
C SER A 251 -12.85 -9.89 -6.02
N HIS A 252 -14.12 -9.80 -5.61
CA HIS A 252 -14.75 -10.80 -4.74
C HIS A 252 -14.61 -12.26 -5.18
N PRO A 253 -14.53 -12.62 -6.47
CA PRO A 253 -14.27 -14.01 -6.88
C PRO A 253 -12.83 -14.49 -6.60
N ALA A 254 -11.90 -13.58 -6.32
CA ALA A 254 -10.46 -13.83 -6.26
C ALA A 254 -9.81 -13.59 -4.88
N ASP A 255 -10.54 -13.09 -3.89
CA ASP A 255 -10.13 -12.95 -2.47
C ASP A 255 -10.90 -13.96 -1.59
#